data_AF-A0A3S5WYH1-F1
#
_entry.id   AF-A0A3S5WYH1-F1
#
_cell.length_a   1.000
_cell.length_b   1.000
_cell.length_c   1.000
_cell.angle_alpha   90.00
_cell.angle_beta   90.00
_cell.angle_gamma   90.00
#
_symmetry.space_group_name_H-M   'P 1'
#
loop_
_entity.id
_entity.type
_entity.pdbx_description
1 polymer ?
#
loop_
_entity_poly.entity_id
_entity_poly.type
_entity_poly.pdbx_seq_one_letter_code
_entity_poly.pdbx_strand_id
1 'polypeptide(L)'
;MRTPRRGVNRGPLFRDLDYLLVRDVLKTVAPDLPAGQAVHVFRHTFASHFMMSGGNILALQKILGHHNIQQTMTYAHFAPDYLSDAVRFNPLENPLPAA
;
A
#
# COMPACT_ATOMS: atom_id res chain seq x y z
N MET A 1 -13.67 15.00 30.88
CA MET A 1 -14.99 14.87 30.26
C MET A 1 -14.90 13.83 29.14
N ARG A 2 -15.28 12.57 29.37
CA ARG A 2 -15.29 11.51 28.34
C ARG A 2 -16.69 11.50 27.70
N THR A 3 -16.79 11.82 26.42
CA THR A 3 -18.03 11.69 25.66
C THR A 3 -18.49 10.22 25.65
N PRO A 4 -19.79 9.93 25.80
CA PRO A 4 -20.28 8.56 25.77
C PRO A 4 -20.14 7.99 24.35
N ARG A 5 -19.39 6.88 24.20
CA ARG A 5 -19.33 6.14 22.94
C ARG A 5 -20.67 5.45 22.71
N ARG A 6 -21.49 6.05 21.85
CA ARG A 6 -22.72 5.47 21.29
C ARG A 6 -22.38 4.07 20.77
N GLY A 7 -23.13 3.05 21.20
CA GLY A 7 -22.83 1.64 20.97
C GLY A 7 -22.53 1.34 19.51
N VAL A 8 -21.28 0.94 19.24
CA VAL A 8 -20.84 0.51 17.90
C VAL A 8 -21.51 -0.83 17.63
N ASN A 9 -22.34 -0.88 16.58
CA ASN A 9 -22.89 -2.14 16.06
C ASN A 9 -21.73 -3.11 15.79
N ARG A 10 -21.61 -4.18 16.60
CA ARG A 10 -20.54 -5.19 16.51
C ARG A 10 -20.79 -6.25 15.43
N GLY A 11 -21.60 -5.94 14.42
CA GLY A 11 -21.85 -6.85 13.29
C GLY A 11 -20.78 -6.69 12.20
N PRO A 12 -20.71 -7.63 11.24
CA PRO A 12 -19.87 -7.48 10.05
C PRO A 12 -20.19 -6.16 9.34
N LEU A 13 -19.15 -5.47 8.87
CA LEU A 13 -19.29 -4.20 8.13
C LEU A 13 -19.90 -4.43 6.74
N PHE A 14 -19.51 -5.53 6.08
CA PHE A 14 -20.00 -5.92 4.75
C PHE A 14 -20.83 -7.19 4.87
N ARG A 15 -22.12 -7.04 5.22
CA ARG A 15 -23.02 -8.19 5.47
C ARG A 15 -23.41 -8.91 4.18
N ASP A 16 -23.57 -8.16 3.10
CA ASP A 16 -24.10 -8.63 1.82
C ASP A 16 -23.01 -8.67 0.73
N LEU A 17 -21.75 -8.87 1.13
CA LEU A 17 -20.63 -8.93 0.19
C LEU A 17 -20.66 -10.23 -0.63
N ASP A 18 -20.82 -10.09 -1.95
CA ASP A 18 -20.70 -11.19 -2.89
C ASP A 18 -19.33 -11.17 -3.60
N TYR A 19 -18.45 -12.08 -3.19
CA TYR A 19 -17.12 -12.21 -3.80
C TYR A 19 -17.19 -12.68 -5.27
N LEU A 20 -18.16 -13.53 -5.63
CA LEU A 20 -18.26 -14.06 -6.99
C LEU A 20 -18.63 -12.93 -7.95
N LEU A 21 -19.58 -12.07 -7.57
CA LEU A 21 -19.92 -10.88 -8.33
C LEU A 21 -18.69 -9.96 -8.51
N VAL A 22 -17.96 -9.65 -7.43
CA VAL A 22 -16.77 -8.78 -7.49
C VAL A 22 -15.71 -9.40 -8.41
N ARG A 23 -15.44 -10.70 -8.29
CA ARG A 23 -14.49 -11.41 -9.13
C ARG A 23 -14.91 -11.38 -10.60
N ASP A 24 -16.18 -11.58 -10.89
CA ASP A 24 -16.69 -11.65 -12.26
C ASP A 24 -16.64 -10.27 -12.93
N VAL A 25 -16.99 -9.20 -12.20
CA VAL A 25 -16.81 -7.81 -12.66
C VAL A 25 -15.32 -7.47 -12.84
N LEU A 26 -14.44 -7.91 -11.94
CA LEU A 26 -13.00 -7.69 -12.11
C LEU A 26 -12.47 -8.32 -13.40
N LYS A 27 -12.95 -9.52 -13.76
CA LYS A 27 -12.58 -10.17 -15.03
C LYS A 27 -13.10 -9.45 -16.27
N THR A 28 -14.18 -8.67 -16.19
CA THR A 28 -14.62 -7.87 -17.33
C THR A 28 -13.72 -6.65 -17.56
N VAL A 29 -13.15 -6.08 -16.49
CA VAL A 29 -12.27 -4.90 -16.56
C VAL A 29 -10.80 -5.29 -16.80
N ALA A 30 -10.36 -6.42 -16.24
CA ALA A 30 -9.03 -6.98 -16.40
C ALA A 30 -9.12 -8.45 -16.87
N PRO A 31 -9.35 -8.69 -18.18
CA PRO A 31 -9.54 -10.03 -18.73
C PRO A 31 -8.33 -10.96 -18.53
N ASP A 32 -7.12 -10.39 -18.55
CA ASP A 32 -5.86 -11.12 -18.39
C ASP A 32 -5.47 -11.35 -16.92
N LEU A 33 -6.35 -11.03 -15.97
CA LEU A 33 -6.08 -11.23 -14.55
C LEU A 33 -5.87 -12.73 -14.25
N PRO A 34 -4.71 -13.12 -13.68
CA PRO A 34 -4.44 -14.53 -13.41
C PRO A 34 -5.47 -15.16 -12.47
N ALA A 35 -5.72 -16.46 -12.66
CA ALA A 35 -6.61 -17.20 -11.79
C ALA A 35 -6.19 -17.08 -10.31
N GLY A 36 -7.14 -16.78 -9.43
CA GLY A 36 -6.90 -16.60 -7.99
C GLY A 36 -6.37 -15.22 -7.58
N GLN A 37 -6.06 -14.31 -8.51
CA GLN A 37 -5.51 -12.99 -8.17
C GLN A 37 -6.57 -11.92 -7.84
N ALA A 38 -7.86 -12.20 -8.06
CA ALA A 38 -8.94 -11.26 -7.76
C ALA A 38 -8.98 -10.78 -6.30
N VAL A 39 -8.59 -11.62 -5.34
CA VAL A 39 -8.52 -11.23 -3.91
C VAL A 39 -7.35 -10.29 -3.60
N HIS A 40 -6.32 -10.25 -4.47
CA HIS A 40 -5.11 -9.45 -4.27
C HIS A 40 -5.02 -8.24 -5.20
N VAL A 41 -5.84 -8.16 -6.26
CA VAL A 41 -5.69 -7.13 -7.30
C VAL A 41 -5.71 -5.72 -6.71
N PHE A 42 -6.67 -5.40 -5.84
CA PHE A 42 -6.75 -4.08 -5.20
C PHE A 42 -5.55 -3.78 -4.30
N ARG A 43 -4.99 -4.80 -3.61
CA ARG A 43 -3.77 -4.66 -2.81
C ARG A 43 -2.58 -4.32 -3.69
N HIS A 44 -2.41 -5.01 -4.82
CA HIS A 44 -1.34 -4.76 -5.78
C HIS A 44 -1.50 -3.38 -6.46
N THR A 45 -2.73 -3.01 -6.83
CA THR A 45 -3.03 -1.67 -7.39
C THR A 45 -2.64 -0.58 -6.39
N PHE A 46 -3.10 -0.69 -5.13
CA PHE A 46 -2.74 0.26 -4.08
C PHE A 46 -1.22 0.37 -3.91
N ALA A 47 -0.52 -0.76 -3.76
CA ALA A 47 0.91 -0.78 -3.53
C ALA A 47 1.72 -0.18 -4.68
N SER A 48 1.33 -0.49 -5.92
CA SER A 48 2.00 0.05 -7.12
C SER A 48 1.80 1.56 -7.19
N HIS A 49 0.57 2.05 -7.08
CA HIS A 49 0.29 3.50 -7.10
C HIS A 49 0.91 4.25 -5.92
N PHE A 50 1.00 3.63 -4.74
CA PHE A 50 1.68 4.21 -3.58
C PHE A 50 3.16 4.45 -3.88
N MET A 51 3.85 3.49 -4.49
CA MET A 51 5.26 3.65 -4.89
C MET A 51 5.43 4.64 -6.04
N MET A 52 4.56 4.60 -7.07
CA MET A 52 4.56 5.58 -8.17
C MET A 52 4.39 7.02 -7.69
N SER A 53 3.66 7.21 -6.58
CA SER A 53 3.46 8.53 -5.96
C SER A 53 4.63 8.98 -5.08
N GLY A 54 5.74 8.23 -5.07
CA GLY A 54 6.93 8.51 -4.26
C GLY A 54 6.80 8.10 -2.79
N GLY A 55 5.92 7.14 -2.49
CA GLY A 55 5.75 6.61 -1.14
C GLY A 55 6.98 5.88 -0.62
N ASN A 56 7.19 5.91 0.70
CA ASN A 56 8.30 5.22 1.35
C ASN A 56 8.05 3.71 1.42
N ILE A 57 8.97 2.90 0.88
CA ILE A 57 8.81 1.43 0.81
C ILE A 57 8.73 0.74 2.18
N LEU A 58 9.36 1.29 3.22
CA LEU A 58 9.27 0.79 4.59
C LEU A 58 7.90 1.10 5.21
N ALA A 59 7.29 2.22 4.83
CA ALA A 59 5.91 2.52 5.20
C ALA A 59 4.94 1.56 4.51
N LEU A 60 5.14 1.30 3.21
CA LEU A 60 4.35 0.34 2.46
C LEU A 60 4.43 -1.07 3.07
N GLN A 61 5.63 -1.51 3.48
CA GLN A 61 5.81 -2.81 4.16
C GLN A 61 4.89 -2.92 5.39
N LYS A 62 4.85 -1.88 6.23
CA LYS A 62 4.01 -1.85 7.44
C LYS A 62 2.52 -1.80 7.10
N ILE A 63 2.12 -0.99 6.12
CA ILE A 63 0.72 -0.90 5.65
C ILE A 63 0.23 -2.26 5.14
N LEU A 64 1.07 -2.98 4.39
CA LEU A 64 0.75 -4.28 3.85
C LEU A 64 0.87 -5.43 4.87
N GLY A 65 1.42 -5.16 6.05
CA GLY A 65 1.68 -6.17 7.09
C GLY A 65 2.71 -7.22 6.66
N HIS A 66 3.67 -6.86 5.80
CA HIS A 66 4.72 -7.78 5.38
C HIS A 66 5.77 -7.96 6.47
N HIS A 67 6.03 -9.20 6.86
CA HIS A 67 7.07 -9.54 7.83
C HIS A 67 8.48 -9.30 7.26
N ASN A 68 8.68 -9.56 5.97
CA ASN A 68 9.96 -9.39 5.30
C ASN A 68 9.87 -8.31 4.22
N ILE A 69 10.84 -7.39 4.20
CA ILE A 69 10.92 -6.34 3.17
C ILE A 69 10.97 -6.91 1.76
N GLN A 70 11.54 -8.10 1.55
CA GLN A 70 11.60 -8.75 0.25
C GLN A 70 10.23 -9.01 -0.37
N GLN A 71 9.17 -9.17 0.44
CA GLN A 71 7.80 -9.29 -0.05
C GLN A 71 7.30 -7.97 -0.67
N THR A 72 7.77 -6.84 -0.14
CA THR A 72 7.43 -5.49 -0.61
C THR A 72 8.32 -5.03 -1.76
N MET A 73 9.54 -5.57 -1.88
CA MET A 73 10.49 -5.21 -2.95
C MET A 73 9.96 -5.49 -4.36
N THR A 74 8.95 -6.35 -4.51
CA THR A 74 8.20 -6.52 -5.77
C THR A 74 7.69 -5.19 -6.34
N TYR A 75 7.40 -4.18 -5.51
CA TYR A 75 6.92 -2.87 -5.95
C TYR A 75 8.02 -1.81 -6.09
N ALA A 76 9.27 -2.11 -5.75
CA ALA A 76 10.34 -1.11 -5.69
C ALA A 76 10.60 -0.44 -7.05
N HIS A 77 10.43 -1.18 -8.14
CA HIS A 77 10.62 -0.68 -9.51
C HIS A 77 9.58 0.38 -9.94
N PHE A 78 8.51 0.57 -9.17
CA PHE A 78 7.54 1.65 -9.40
C PHE A 78 7.97 2.98 -8.76
N ALA A 79 8.97 2.98 -7.88
CA ALA A 79 9.46 4.21 -7.27
C ALA A 79 10.06 5.13 -8.34
N PRO A 80 9.85 6.45 -8.26
CA PRO A 80 10.53 7.39 -9.14
C PRO A 80 12.04 7.40 -8.85
N ASP A 81 12.83 7.96 -9.77
CA ASP A 81 14.27 8.09 -9.58
C ASP A 81 14.61 9.16 -8.54
N TYR A 82 15.61 8.88 -7.71
CA TYR A 82 16.06 9.71 -6.60
C TYR A 82 17.58 9.90 -6.61
N LEU A 83 18.27 9.72 -7.73
CA LEU A 83 19.74 9.90 -7.77
C LEU A 83 20.18 11.29 -7.26
N SER A 84 19.42 12.35 -7.51
CA SER A 84 19.69 13.70 -6.99
C SER A 84 19.56 13.81 -5.48
N ASP A 85 18.81 12.91 -4.84
CA ASP A 85 18.60 12.93 -3.39
C ASP A 85 19.89 12.60 -2.63
N ALA A 86 20.82 11.87 -3.25
CA ALA A 86 22.15 11.67 -2.70
C ALA A 86 22.88 12.99 -2.49
N VAL A 87 22.76 13.94 -3.41
CA VAL A 87 23.29 15.31 -3.23
C VAL A 87 22.41 16.08 -2.24
N ARG A 88 21.09 16.00 -2.36
CA ARG A 88 20.20 16.79 -1.51
C ARG A 88 20.30 16.46 -0.02
N PHE A 89 20.49 15.19 0.36
CA PHE A 89 20.46 14.73 1.76
C PHE A 89 21.84 14.36 2.31
N ASN A 90 22.92 14.71 1.61
CA ASN A 90 24.26 14.47 2.14
C ASN A 90 24.56 15.40 3.34
N PRO A 91 25.46 14.99 4.26
CA PRO A 91 25.78 15.74 5.47
C PRO A 91 26.63 17.00 5.24
N LEU A 92 27.21 17.21 4.05
CA LEU A 92 27.91 18.46 3.71
C LEU A 92 26.91 19.58 3.38
N GLU A 93 25.81 19.24 2.69
CA GLU A 93 24.72 20.17 2.39
C GLU A 93 23.75 20.35 3.57
N ASN A 94 23.56 19.30 4.39
CA ASN A 94 22.77 19.37 5.63
C ASN A 94 23.61 18.91 6.83
N PRO A 95 24.49 19.76 7.37
CA PRO A 95 25.27 19.41 8.55
C PRO A 95 24.34 19.11 9.72
N LEU A 96 24.58 17.98 10.39
CA LEU A 96 23.88 17.66 11.63
C LEU A 96 24.24 18.73 12.69
N PRO A 97 23.30 19.12 13.56
CA PRO A 97 23.60 20.04 14.64
C PRO A 97 24.75 19.49 15.49
N ALA A 98 25.71 20.36 15.83
CA ALA A 98 26.79 20.01 16.74
C ALA A 98 26.18 19.58 18.08
N ALA A 99 26.56 18.38 18.54
CA ALA A 99 26.15 17.82 19.82
C ALA A 99 26.64 18.66 21.00
#